data_AF-A0A970C9G7-F1
#
_entry.id   AF-A0A970C9G7-F1
#
_cell.length_a   1.000
_cell.length_b   1.000
_cell.length_c   1.000
_cell.angle_alpha   90.00
_cell.angle_beta   90.00
_cell.angle_gamma   90.00
#
_symmetry.space_group_name_H-M   'P 1'
#
loop_
_entity.id
_entity.type
_entity.pdbx_description
1 polymer ?
#
loop_
_entity_poly.entity_id
_entity_poly.type
_entity_poly.pdbx_seq_one_letter_code
_entity_poly.pdbx_strand_id
1 'polypeptide(L)'
;MREQRDRIALINAILENDANQITEEEEEVIHMLLERKVSRNTSKMGEERLTFGERMADRIARFAGSWTFILTFVAVLAAWIVFNIVMLSGAFDPYPFILLNLILSCVAALQAPVIMMSQNRQEEKDRLRALNDYKTNLKSEIIVEDLHRKIDRLLEGQQEMVIRLEAVEAAVPGPENPS
;
A
#
# COMPACT_ATOMS: atom_id res chain seq x y z
N MET A 1 -28.50 -27.86 29.44
CA MET A 1 -28.28 -26.98 30.62
C MET A 1 -26.98 -27.29 31.36
N ARG A 2 -26.65 -28.54 31.73
CA ARG A 2 -25.36 -28.87 32.38
C ARG A 2 -24.13 -28.65 31.46
N GLU A 3 -24.24 -29.07 30.20
CA GLU A 3 -23.13 -28.97 29.23
C GLU A 3 -22.66 -27.53 28.92
N GLN A 4 -23.58 -26.55 28.91
CA GLN A 4 -23.20 -25.15 28.74
C GLN A 4 -22.49 -24.56 29.96
N ARG A 5 -22.89 -25.00 31.17
CA ARG A 5 -22.29 -24.54 32.42
C ARG A 5 -20.87 -25.09 32.57
N ASP A 6 -20.64 -26.31 32.11
CA ASP A 6 -19.33 -26.94 32.13
C ASP A 6 -18.37 -26.25 31.13
N ARG A 7 -18.86 -25.84 29.95
CA ARG A 7 -18.07 -25.05 28.99
C ARG A 7 -17.69 -23.66 29.52
N ILE A 8 -18.60 -22.98 30.20
CA ILE A 8 -18.32 -21.66 30.79
C ILE A 8 -17.33 -21.78 31.96
N ALA A 9 -17.42 -22.85 32.76
CA ALA A 9 -16.44 -23.13 33.79
C ALA A 9 -15.05 -23.44 33.21
N LEU A 10 -15.00 -24.13 32.07
CA LEU A 10 -13.75 -24.47 31.37
C LEU A 10 -13.11 -23.24 30.69
N ILE A 11 -13.92 -22.35 30.12
CA ILE A 11 -13.47 -21.05 29.57
C ILE A 11 -12.93 -20.16 30.69
N ASN A 12 -13.64 -20.05 31.81
CA ASN A 12 -13.17 -19.27 32.95
C ASN A 12 -11.92 -19.87 33.59
N ALA A 13 -11.81 -21.20 33.69
CA ALA A 13 -10.62 -21.87 34.21
C ALA A 13 -9.40 -21.71 33.28
N ILE A 14 -9.59 -21.66 31.95
CA ILE A 14 -8.51 -21.33 31.00
C ILE A 14 -8.11 -19.86 31.17
N LEU A 15 -9.06 -18.94 31.21
CA LEU A 15 -8.79 -17.50 31.40
C LEU A 15 -8.12 -17.17 32.74
N GLU A 16 -8.42 -17.93 33.80
CA GLU A 16 -7.87 -17.72 35.15
C GLU A 16 -6.50 -18.40 35.33
N ASN A 17 -6.22 -19.49 34.59
CA ASN A 17 -4.93 -20.18 34.58
C ASN A 17 -3.90 -19.51 33.63
N ASP A 18 -4.36 -18.80 32.60
CA ASP A 18 -3.50 -18.11 31.62
C ASP A 18 -3.15 -16.66 31.98
N ALA A 19 -3.66 -16.13 33.09
CA ALA A 19 -3.32 -14.78 33.55
C ALA A 19 -1.82 -14.60 33.90
N ASN A 20 -1.04 -15.69 33.94
CA ASN A 20 0.38 -15.66 34.29
C ASN A 20 1.32 -16.34 33.26
N GLN A 21 0.82 -16.75 32.07
CA GLN A 21 1.67 -17.33 31.01
C GLN A 21 1.41 -16.82 29.59
N ILE A 22 0.56 -15.81 29.39
CA ILE A 22 0.41 -15.17 28.07
C ILE A 22 1.22 -13.88 28.04
N THR A 23 2.48 -13.96 27.61
CA THR A 23 3.18 -12.78 27.08
C THR A 23 4.16 -13.19 25.97
N GLU A 24 4.81 -14.35 26.06
CA GLU A 24 5.79 -14.78 25.05
C GLU A 24 5.16 -15.26 23.73
N GLU A 25 4.07 -16.04 23.76
CA GLU A 25 3.45 -16.57 22.53
C GLU A 25 2.75 -15.47 21.69
N GLU A 26 2.09 -14.51 22.33
CA GLU A 26 1.53 -13.33 21.64
C GLU A 26 2.63 -12.41 21.10
N GLU A 27 3.72 -12.23 21.85
CA GLU A 27 4.89 -11.45 21.43
C GLU A 27 5.61 -12.10 20.24
N GLU A 28 5.71 -13.43 20.20
CA GLU A 28 6.30 -14.18 19.09
C GLU A 28 5.46 -14.06 17.81
N VAL A 29 4.12 -14.17 17.90
CA VAL A 29 3.22 -13.97 16.75
C VAL A 29 3.28 -12.53 16.24
N ILE A 30 3.31 -11.55 17.13
CA ILE A 30 3.47 -10.13 16.79
C ILE A 30 4.85 -9.90 16.14
N HIS A 31 5.93 -10.49 16.66
CA HIS A 31 7.26 -10.44 16.06
C HIS A 31 7.31 -11.11 14.69
N MET A 32 6.61 -12.23 14.49
CA MET A 32 6.52 -12.93 13.20
C MET A 32 5.77 -12.09 12.14
N LEU A 33 4.74 -11.34 12.56
CA LEU A 33 4.03 -10.36 11.73
C LEU A 33 4.85 -9.08 11.50
N LEU A 34 5.69 -8.69 12.47
CA LEU A 34 6.56 -7.51 12.42
C LEU A 34 7.79 -7.72 11.52
N GLU A 35 8.42 -8.90 11.60
CA GLU A 35 9.69 -9.25 10.95
C GLU A 35 9.53 -9.60 9.47
N ARG A 36 8.32 -9.99 9.04
CA ARG A 36 8.04 -10.13 7.61
C ARG A 36 8.16 -8.75 6.97
N LYS A 37 9.29 -8.49 6.30
CA LYS A 37 9.57 -7.32 5.45
C LYS A 37 8.58 -7.25 4.28
N VAL A 38 7.32 -6.94 4.57
CA VAL A 38 6.23 -6.80 3.59
C VAL A 38 6.53 -5.65 2.63
N SER A 39 7.23 -4.61 3.09
CA SER A 39 7.57 -3.42 2.29
C SER A 39 8.51 -3.69 1.10
N ARG A 40 9.46 -4.64 1.20
CA ARG A 40 10.48 -4.83 0.16
C ARG A 40 10.10 -5.87 -0.91
N ASN A 41 9.13 -6.75 -0.63
CA ASN A 41 8.75 -7.83 -1.55
C ASN A 41 7.64 -7.44 -2.55
N THR A 42 6.80 -6.44 -2.24
CA THR A 42 5.71 -6.03 -3.15
C THR A 42 6.24 -5.34 -4.42
N SER A 43 7.30 -4.52 -4.31
CA SER A 43 7.89 -3.85 -5.47
C SER A 43 8.64 -4.80 -6.41
N LYS A 44 9.15 -5.94 -5.91
CA LYS A 44 9.87 -6.93 -6.74
C LYS A 44 8.95 -7.96 -7.38
N MET A 45 7.86 -8.36 -6.73
CA MET A 45 6.92 -9.34 -7.27
C MET A 45 6.11 -8.83 -8.49
N GLY A 46 5.99 -7.51 -8.67
CA GLY A 46 5.29 -6.91 -9.82
C GLY A 46 6.13 -6.80 -11.10
N GLU A 47 7.46 -6.72 -10.99
CA GLU A 47 8.33 -6.52 -12.17
C GLU A 47 8.66 -7.83 -12.91
N GLU A 48 8.65 -8.96 -12.22
CA GLU A 48 9.07 -10.26 -12.78
C GLU A 48 8.03 -10.92 -13.70
N ARG A 49 6.81 -10.38 -13.82
CA ARG A 49 5.73 -10.97 -14.64
C ARG A 49 5.20 -10.10 -15.78
N LEU A 50 5.86 -8.99 -16.11
CA LEU A 50 5.42 -8.15 -17.23
C LEU A 50 5.71 -8.86 -18.56
N THR A 51 4.65 -9.25 -19.26
CA THR A 51 4.72 -9.77 -20.63
C THR A 51 5.30 -8.72 -21.58
N PHE A 52 5.84 -9.17 -22.72
CA PHE A 52 6.42 -8.26 -23.72
C PHE A 52 5.42 -7.20 -24.19
N GLY A 53 4.15 -7.58 -24.35
CA GLY A 53 3.06 -6.67 -24.73
C GLY A 53 2.81 -5.58 -23.69
N GLU A 54 2.82 -5.92 -22.41
CA GLU A 54 2.64 -4.94 -21.32
C GLU A 54 3.80 -3.94 -21.27
N ARG A 55 5.05 -4.39 -21.45
CA ARG A 55 6.22 -3.49 -21.52
C ARG A 55 6.16 -2.54 -22.70
N MET A 56 5.69 -3.02 -23.86
CA MET A 56 5.48 -2.17 -25.03
C MET A 56 4.35 -1.16 -24.78
N ALA A 57 3.24 -1.58 -24.18
CA ALA A 57 2.14 -0.71 -23.82
C ALA A 57 2.55 0.39 -22.80
N ASP A 58 3.36 0.09 -21.77
CA ASP A 58 3.93 1.12 -20.86
C ASP A 58 4.79 2.15 -21.59
N ARG A 59 5.54 1.71 -22.61
CA ARG A 59 6.41 2.63 -23.37
C ARG A 59 5.58 3.48 -24.33
N ILE A 60 4.60 2.89 -25.01
CA ILE A 60 3.68 3.60 -25.91
C ILE A 60 2.82 4.59 -25.12
N ALA A 61 2.26 4.19 -23.97
CA ALA A 61 1.42 5.08 -23.15
C ALA A 61 2.20 6.31 -22.64
N ARG A 62 3.44 6.11 -22.17
CA ARG A 62 4.30 7.22 -21.74
C ARG A 62 4.70 8.15 -22.88
N PHE A 63 4.93 7.60 -24.07
CA PHE A 63 5.28 8.38 -25.25
C PHE A 63 4.06 9.15 -25.81
N ALA A 64 2.92 8.48 -25.94
CA ALA A 64 1.67 9.05 -26.45
C ALA A 64 1.06 10.12 -25.52
N GLY A 65 1.34 10.03 -24.21
CA GLY A 65 0.91 11.03 -23.22
C GLY A 65 1.76 12.31 -23.16
N SER A 66 2.82 12.44 -23.99
CA SER A 66 3.69 13.61 -23.99
C SER A 66 3.18 14.72 -24.91
N TRP A 67 3.30 15.98 -24.46
CA TRP A 67 3.05 17.16 -25.29
C TRP A 67 3.93 17.21 -26.56
N THR A 68 5.16 16.69 -26.49
CA THR A 68 6.08 16.64 -27.64
C THR A 68 5.60 15.67 -28.72
N PHE A 69 4.90 14.59 -28.35
CA PHE A 69 4.33 13.63 -29.29
C PHE A 69 3.20 14.28 -30.10
N ILE A 70 2.29 15.00 -29.43
CA ILE A 70 1.18 15.71 -30.07
C ILE A 70 1.71 16.70 -31.11
N LEU A 71 2.69 17.52 -30.75
CA LEU A 71 3.28 18.51 -31.67
C LEU A 71 3.97 17.85 -32.87
N THR A 72 4.72 16.78 -32.64
CA THR A 72 5.40 16.03 -33.72
C THR A 72 4.38 15.37 -34.65
N PHE A 73 3.31 14.79 -34.10
CA PHE A 73 2.25 14.15 -34.88
C PHE A 73 1.52 15.15 -35.78
N VAL A 74 1.16 16.33 -35.26
CA VAL A 74 0.55 17.41 -36.04
C VAL A 74 1.51 17.90 -37.13
N ALA A 75 2.80 18.06 -36.83
CA ALA A 75 3.80 18.47 -37.80
C ALA A 75 3.94 17.46 -38.96
N VAL A 76 3.94 16.16 -38.67
CA VAL A 76 3.98 15.10 -39.68
C VAL A 76 2.73 15.12 -40.56
N LEU A 77 1.54 15.30 -39.98
CA LEU A 77 0.30 15.42 -40.75
C LEU A 77 0.33 16.65 -41.67
N ALA A 78 0.76 17.81 -41.16
CA ALA A 78 0.91 19.01 -41.97
C ALA A 78 1.92 18.81 -43.11
N ALA A 79 3.06 18.17 -42.83
CA ALA A 79 4.06 17.85 -43.84
C ALA A 79 3.51 16.90 -44.93
N TRP A 80 2.71 15.90 -44.55
CA TRP A 80 2.07 14.97 -45.49
C TRP A 80 1.07 15.67 -46.41
N ILE A 81 0.26 16.57 -45.85
CA ILE A 81 -0.70 17.38 -46.61
C ILE A 81 0.06 18.28 -47.60
N VAL A 82 1.09 19.01 -47.14
CA VAL A 82 1.90 19.88 -48.00
C VAL A 82 2.57 19.09 -49.12
N PHE A 83 3.16 17.93 -48.80
CA PHE A 83 3.80 17.05 -49.78
C PHE A 83 2.81 16.63 -50.89
N ASN A 84 1.62 16.16 -50.53
CA ASN A 84 0.63 15.72 -51.51
C ASN A 84 0.04 16.87 -52.33
N ILE A 85 -0.10 18.08 -51.75
CA ILE A 85 -0.53 19.26 -52.50
C ILE A 85 0.52 19.66 -53.52
N VAL A 86 1.82 19.68 -53.17
CA VAL A 86 2.90 20.10 -54.08
C VAL A 86 3.13 19.08 -55.21
N MET A 87 2.87 17.80 -54.96
CA MET A 87 3.09 16.73 -55.95
C MET A 87 2.07 16.71 -57.11
N LEU A 88 1.03 17.57 -57.11
CA LEU A 88 -0.08 17.76 -58.08
C LEU A 88 -0.36 16.64 -59.10
N SER A 89 0.57 16.38 -60.02
CA SER A 89 0.47 15.40 -61.12
C SER A 89 0.83 13.95 -60.76
N GLY A 90 1.27 13.67 -59.52
CA GLY A 90 1.61 12.33 -59.04
C GLY A 90 1.31 12.12 -57.55
N ALA A 91 0.34 12.88 -57.02
CA ALA A 91 -0.02 12.82 -55.60
C ALA A 91 -0.50 11.40 -55.21
N PHE A 92 0.10 10.87 -54.15
CA PHE A 92 -0.21 9.54 -53.63
C PHE A 92 -1.56 9.53 -52.89
N ASP A 93 -1.94 10.67 -52.29
CA ASP A 93 -3.21 10.90 -51.61
C ASP A 93 -3.77 12.29 -52.02
N PRO A 94 -4.42 12.41 -53.19
CA PRO A 94 -5.01 13.67 -53.64
C PRO A 94 -6.14 14.14 -52.71
N TYR A 95 -6.39 15.45 -52.67
CA TYR A 95 -7.54 16.02 -51.95
C TYR A 95 -8.83 15.32 -52.43
N PRO A 96 -9.65 14.71 -51.54
CA PRO A 96 -9.84 15.00 -50.11
C PRO A 96 -9.07 14.12 -49.08
N PHE A 97 -7.91 13.53 -49.43
CA PHE A 97 -7.03 12.74 -48.55
C PHE A 97 -7.67 11.48 -47.93
N ILE A 98 -8.11 10.56 -48.78
CA ILE A 98 -8.78 9.31 -48.36
C ILE A 98 -7.85 8.40 -47.54
N LEU A 99 -6.57 8.29 -47.90
CA LEU A 99 -5.65 7.40 -47.20
C LEU A 99 -5.34 7.93 -45.80
N LEU A 100 -5.07 9.23 -45.69
CA LEU A 100 -4.85 9.88 -44.40
C LEU A 100 -6.08 9.74 -43.50
N ASN A 101 -7.28 9.96 -44.04
CA ASN A 101 -8.52 9.82 -43.28
C ASN A 101 -8.75 8.37 -42.80
N LEU A 102 -8.47 7.38 -43.65
CA LEU A 102 -8.56 5.97 -43.28
C LEU A 102 -7.61 5.62 -42.12
N ILE A 103 -6.35 6.06 -42.20
CA ILE A 103 -5.35 5.81 -41.15
C ILE A 103 -5.76 6.49 -39.85
N LEU A 104 -6.16 7.76 -39.89
CA LEU A 104 -6.62 8.48 -38.70
C LEU A 104 -7.84 7.84 -38.06
N SER A 105 -8.81 7.40 -38.86
CA SER A 105 -10.00 6.69 -38.37
C SER A 105 -9.64 5.38 -37.68
N CYS A 106 -8.68 4.63 -38.24
CA CYS A 106 -8.18 3.40 -37.63
C CYS A 106 -7.45 3.66 -36.29
N VAL A 107 -6.58 4.67 -36.25
CA VAL A 107 -5.87 5.08 -35.02
C VAL A 107 -6.86 5.52 -33.94
N ALA A 108 -7.87 6.32 -34.29
CA ALA A 108 -8.91 6.77 -33.36
C ALA A 108 -9.74 5.59 -32.82
N ALA A 109 -10.09 4.61 -33.66
CA ALA A 109 -10.82 3.42 -33.23
C ALA A 109 -10.05 2.58 -32.20
N LEU A 110 -8.72 2.49 -32.34
CA LEU A 110 -7.85 1.78 -31.39
C LEU A 110 -7.51 2.60 -30.14
N GLN A 111 -7.81 3.89 -30.11
CA GLN A 111 -7.41 4.79 -29.04
C GLN A 111 -8.14 4.47 -27.72
N ALA A 112 -9.45 4.27 -27.74
CA ALA A 112 -10.23 4.01 -26.52
C ALA A 112 -9.85 2.67 -25.83
N PRO A 113 -9.67 1.54 -26.53
CA PRO A 113 -9.18 0.30 -25.93
C PRO A 113 -7.78 0.42 -25.35
N VAL A 114 -6.85 1.10 -26.05
CA VAL A 114 -5.48 1.29 -25.55
C VAL A 114 -5.47 2.15 -24.29
N ILE A 115 -6.25 3.23 -24.27
CA ILE A 115 -6.45 4.06 -23.07
C ILE A 115 -7.03 3.20 -21.95
N MET A 116 -8.09 2.43 -22.21
CA MET A 116 -8.75 1.56 -21.23
C MET A 116 -7.79 0.49 -20.67
N MET A 117 -6.97 -0.13 -21.52
CA MET A 117 -5.94 -1.08 -21.07
C MET A 117 -4.88 -0.40 -20.19
N SER A 118 -4.48 0.84 -20.54
CA SER A 118 -3.53 1.61 -19.72
C SER A 118 -4.12 2.03 -18.37
N GLN A 119 -5.42 2.36 -18.35
CA GLN A 119 -6.18 2.70 -17.15
C GLN A 119 -6.35 1.50 -16.23
N ASN A 120 -6.83 0.36 -16.76
CA ASN A 120 -7.04 -0.88 -16.00
C ASN A 120 -5.75 -1.32 -15.28
N ARG A 121 -4.60 -1.16 -15.94
CA ARG A 121 -3.29 -1.45 -15.34
C ARG A 121 -2.87 -0.44 -14.27
N GLN A 122 -3.19 0.83 -14.45
CA GLN A 122 -2.91 1.86 -13.45
C GLN A 122 -3.77 1.64 -12.20
N GLU A 123 -5.06 1.33 -12.38
CA GLU A 123 -5.99 0.96 -11.30
C GLU A 123 -5.51 -0.26 -10.52
N GLU A 124 -4.99 -1.29 -11.17
CA GLU A 124 -4.45 -2.46 -10.46
C GLU A 124 -3.21 -2.11 -9.61
N LYS A 125 -2.30 -1.28 -10.14
CA LYS A 125 -1.15 -0.77 -9.37
C LYS A 125 -1.62 0.05 -8.17
N ASP A 126 -2.61 0.91 -8.36
CA ASP A 126 -3.14 1.77 -7.29
C ASP A 126 -3.92 0.97 -6.25
N ARG A 127 -4.65 -0.08 -6.64
CA ARG A 127 -5.28 -1.04 -5.72
C ARG A 127 -4.25 -1.76 -4.85
N LEU A 128 -3.16 -2.23 -5.45
CA LEU A 128 -2.08 -2.90 -4.71
C LEU A 128 -1.38 -1.95 -3.72
N ARG A 129 -1.18 -0.69 -4.10
CA ARG A 129 -0.68 0.36 -3.19
C ARG A 129 -1.62 0.58 -2.02
N ALA A 130 -2.91 0.78 -2.28
CA ALA A 130 -3.92 0.97 -1.23
C ALA A 130 -3.97 -0.20 -0.24
N LEU A 131 -3.87 -1.45 -0.72
CA LEU A 131 -3.80 -2.64 0.14
C LEU A 131 -2.54 -2.66 1.01
N ASN A 132 -1.40 -2.18 0.50
CA ASN A 132 -0.16 -2.12 1.25
C ASN A 132 -0.21 -1.01 2.32
N ASP A 133 -0.78 0.14 1.97
CA ASP A 133 -0.99 1.25 2.88
C ASP A 133 -1.94 0.83 4.01
N TYR A 134 -3.04 0.15 3.69
CA TYR A 134 -3.96 -0.43 4.67
C TYR A 134 -3.26 -1.37 5.66
N LYS A 135 -2.44 -2.30 5.16
CA LYS A 135 -1.65 -3.22 6.01
C LYS A 135 -0.67 -2.48 6.92
N THR A 136 -0.04 -1.43 6.41
CA THR A 136 0.89 -0.61 7.18
C THR A 136 0.16 0.15 8.28
N ASN A 137 -1.03 0.68 8.00
CA ASN A 137 -1.87 1.36 8.98
C ASN A 137 -2.31 0.40 10.08
N LEU A 138 -2.84 -0.78 9.73
CA LEU A 138 -3.24 -1.80 10.69
C LEU A 138 -2.07 -2.25 11.58
N LYS A 139 -0.89 -2.43 11.00
CA LYS A 139 0.33 -2.74 11.75
C LYS A 139 0.68 -1.63 12.75
N SER A 140 0.56 -0.38 12.33
CA SER A 140 0.84 0.78 13.20
C SER A 140 -0.17 0.86 14.35
N GLU A 141 -1.45 0.60 14.08
CA GLU A 141 -2.51 0.54 15.10
C GLU A 141 -2.22 -0.53 16.16
N ILE A 142 -1.88 -1.75 15.74
CA ILE A 142 -1.52 -2.84 16.67
C ILE A 142 -0.29 -2.48 17.52
N ILE A 143 0.74 -1.86 16.92
CA ILE A 143 1.94 -1.43 17.66
C ILE A 143 1.58 -0.36 18.70
N VAL A 144 0.71 0.58 18.35
CA VAL A 144 0.27 1.63 19.29
C VAL A 144 -0.52 1.02 20.44
N GLU A 145 -1.40 0.06 20.17
CA GLU A 145 -2.17 -0.63 21.20
C GLU A 145 -1.24 -1.45 22.14
N ASP A 146 -0.27 -2.19 21.59
CA ASP A 146 0.74 -2.90 22.39
C ASP A 146 1.57 -1.95 23.25
N LEU A 147 2.02 -0.83 22.67
CA LEU A 147 2.78 0.18 23.39
C LEU A 147 1.94 0.78 24.54
N HIS A 148 0.65 1.01 24.32
CA HIS A 148 -0.26 1.50 25.35
C HIS A 148 -0.35 0.51 26.52
N ARG A 149 -0.58 -0.78 26.24
CA ARG A 149 -0.60 -1.83 27.27
C ARG A 149 0.71 -1.91 28.05
N LYS A 150 1.85 -1.78 27.37
CA LYS A 150 3.19 -1.77 28.02
C LYS A 150 3.36 -0.55 28.93
N ILE A 151 2.87 0.62 28.51
CA ILE A 151 2.88 1.84 29.33
C ILE A 151 1.99 1.67 30.56
N ASP A 152 0.79 1.12 30.40
CA ASP A 152 -0.14 0.89 31.52
C ASP A 152 0.50 -0.04 32.58
N ARG A 153 1.12 -1.15 32.14
CA ARG A 153 1.86 -2.05 33.04
C ARG A 153 3.03 -1.36 33.75
N LEU A 154 3.76 -0.47 33.06
CA LEU A 154 4.84 0.30 33.67
C LEU A 154 4.31 1.29 34.72
N LEU A 155 3.17 1.94 34.45
CA LEU A 155 2.52 2.86 35.39
C LEU A 155 2.02 2.14 36.64
N GLU A 156 1.41 0.96 36.48
CA GLU A 156 1.01 0.09 37.60
C GLU A 156 2.21 -0.28 38.48
N GLY A 157 3.32 -0.71 37.86
CA GLY A 157 4.56 -1.02 38.58
C GLY A 157 5.15 0.20 39.31
N GLN A 158 5.09 1.40 38.71
CA GLN A 158 5.50 2.66 39.35
C GLN A 158 4.65 2.98 40.58
N GLN A 159 3.32 2.81 40.50
CA GLN A 159 2.42 3.03 41.64
C GLN A 159 2.75 2.08 42.79
N GLU A 160 3.02 0.81 42.50
CA GLU A 160 3.41 -0.15 43.54
C GLU A 160 4.73 0.23 44.21
N MET A 161 5.72 0.69 43.44
CA MET A 161 6.99 1.18 44.00
C MET A 161 6.80 2.41 44.90
N VAL A 162 5.95 3.36 44.51
CA VAL A 162 5.63 4.54 45.32
C VAL A 162 5.00 4.13 46.65
N ILE A 163 4.01 3.22 46.63
CA ILE A 163 3.37 2.72 47.85
C ILE A 163 4.40 2.04 48.77
N ARG A 164 5.32 1.25 48.21
CA ARG A 164 6.40 0.60 48.99
C ARG A 164 7.35 1.63 49.59
N LEU A 165 7.71 2.69 48.88
CA LEU A 165 8.57 3.77 49.39
C LEU A 165 7.91 4.51 50.55
N GLU A 166 6.63 4.87 50.42
CA GLU A 166 5.87 5.51 51.50
C GLU A 166 5.80 4.61 52.75
N ALA A 167 5.59 3.31 52.57
CA ALA A 167 5.58 2.34 53.66
C ALA A 167 6.95 2.22 54.35
N VAL A 168 8.05 2.26 53.59
CA VAL A 168 9.41 2.25 54.14
C VAL A 168 9.72 3.54 54.88
N GLU A 169 9.34 4.70 54.34
CA GLU A 169 9.54 6.01 54.99
C GLU A 169 8.75 6.11 56.31
N ALA A 170 7.52 5.60 56.34
CA ALA A 170 6.73 5.52 57.58
C ALA A 170 7.33 4.57 58.64
N ALA A 171 8.13 3.59 58.22
CA ALA A 171 8.80 2.63 59.11
C ALA A 171 10.18 3.11 59.60
N VAL A 172 10.72 4.21 59.07
CA VAL A 172 11.98 4.82 59.52
C VAL A 172 11.65 5.90 60.57
N PRO A 173 11.98 5.71 61.86
CA PRO A 173 11.82 6.77 62.85
C PRO A 173 12.73 7.97 62.49
N GLY A 174 12.15 9.16 62.45
CA GLY A 174 12.85 10.39 62.08
C GLY A 174 14.09 10.66 62.95
N PRO A 175 15.10 11.40 62.44
CA PRO A 175 16.32 11.65 63.19
C PRO A 175 15.96 12.32 64.53
N GLU A 176 16.32 11.66 65.63
CA GLU A 176 16.20 12.22 66.97
C GLU A 176 16.90 13.58 66.98
N ASN A 177 16.13 14.64 67.20
CA ASN A 177 16.61 16.01 67.31
C ASN A 177 17.62 16.09 68.47
N PRO A 178 18.94 16.24 68.23
CA PRO A 178 19.88 16.41 69.32
C PRO A 178 19.69 17.82 69.88
N SER A 179 19.33 17.85 71.16
CA SER A 179 19.07 19.06 71.96
C SER A 179 20.26 20.00 72.05
#